data_AF-A0A927SEJ8-F1
#
_entry.id   AF-A0A927SEJ8-F1
#
_cell.length_a   1.000
_cell.length_b   1.000
_cell.length_c   1.000
_cell.angle_alpha   90.00
_cell.angle_beta   90.00
_cell.angle_gamma   90.00
#
_symmetry.space_group_name_H-M   'P 1'
#
loop_
_entity.id
_entity.type
_entity.pdbx_description
1 polymer ?
#
loop_
_entity_poly.entity_id
_entity_poly.type
_entity_poly.pdbx_seq_one_letter_code
_entity_poly.pdbx_strand_id
1 'polypeptide(L)'
;MIDNRSVGRCLSEMRKYFRITQDELAARLNVSRQAVSKWETGASVPDIEQLLSLSELFGVSMNDILRGDVSAIRQRREIVLPRESRRDRQITVIGAGRWGCFIAWYLDRIGHHVTLVGRAGSKRFEALRSARSNEYVTLPESILLTDDETTACQAEIIILAIPSQELHSLADRLKDMGVTDKIIVLCMKGIEVATGRRLSQVITDALDHSNKAAVWVGPGHVEEFVRGVPNCMVIDSSSELTKQEVIRAFSSDLIRFYYGQDLIGSEIGAAAKNVIGIAAGILDGLDLASLKGALMSRGTSEIARLIVAMGGEAASAYGLCHLGDYEATLFSPHSHNRAFGEAVTRGQSYHALAEGYATVKALRNLGKSHGVELPICEAVYQVVCEGASPAATIDQLFTRSLKNEF
;
A
#
# COMPACT_ATOMS: atom_id res chain seq x y z
N MET A 1 -19.46 13.61 -40.39
CA MET A 1 -20.75 14.06 -39.80
C MET A 1 -20.96 13.22 -38.55
N ILE A 2 -21.28 13.83 -37.41
CA ILE A 2 -21.50 13.11 -36.14
C ILE A 2 -22.79 12.29 -36.29
N ASP A 3 -22.73 10.98 -36.02
CA ASP A 3 -23.92 10.13 -36.00
C ASP A 3 -24.52 10.08 -34.58
N ASN A 4 -25.59 10.84 -34.37
CA ASN A 4 -26.26 10.97 -33.08
C ASN A 4 -26.70 9.62 -32.50
N ARG A 5 -27.06 8.63 -33.34
CA ARG A 5 -27.45 7.29 -32.85
C ARG A 5 -26.25 6.51 -32.33
N SER A 6 -25.07 6.71 -32.92
CA SER A 6 -23.84 6.08 -32.45
C SER A 6 -23.33 6.72 -31.16
N VAL A 7 -23.41 8.05 -31.04
CA VAL A 7 -23.15 8.76 -29.77
C VAL A 7 -24.12 8.30 -28.67
N GLY A 8 -25.41 8.20 -28.97
CA GLY A 8 -26.42 7.76 -28.01
C GLY A 8 -26.25 6.32 -27.53
N ARG A 9 -25.95 5.39 -28.45
CA ARG A 9 -25.61 4.01 -28.09
C ARG A 9 -24.36 3.96 -27.21
N CYS A 10 -23.33 4.72 -27.54
CA CYS A 10 -22.10 4.81 -26.76
C CYS A 10 -22.40 5.27 -25.33
N LEU A 11 -23.13 6.38 -25.16
CA LEU A 11 -23.56 6.89 -23.85
C LEU A 11 -24.34 5.84 -23.05
N SER A 12 -25.30 5.15 -23.68
CA SER A 12 -26.07 4.09 -23.01
C SER A 12 -25.18 2.93 -22.57
N GLU A 13 -24.22 2.53 -23.39
CA GLU A 13 -23.29 1.46 -23.04
C GLU A 13 -22.35 1.86 -21.91
N MET A 14 -21.78 3.08 -21.91
CA MET A 14 -20.95 3.53 -20.79
C MET A 14 -21.76 3.56 -19.50
N ARG A 15 -22.96 4.17 -19.54
CA ARG A 15 -23.83 4.27 -18.36
C ARG A 15 -24.12 2.89 -17.76
N LYS A 16 -24.48 1.92 -18.61
CA LYS A 16 -24.74 0.52 -18.19
C LYS A 16 -23.46 -0.17 -17.68
N TYR A 17 -22.32 0.07 -18.33
CA TYR A 17 -21.03 -0.48 -17.93
C TYR A 17 -20.63 -0.03 -16.51
N PHE A 18 -20.82 1.26 -16.20
CA PHE A 18 -20.59 1.84 -14.88
C PHE A 18 -21.75 1.60 -13.88
N ARG A 19 -22.77 0.82 -14.26
CA ARG A 19 -23.94 0.45 -13.44
C ARG A 19 -24.70 1.64 -12.84
N ILE A 20 -24.72 2.78 -13.54
CA ILE A 20 -25.46 3.97 -13.12
C ILE A 20 -26.81 4.06 -13.86
N THR A 21 -27.82 4.61 -13.19
CA THR A 21 -29.14 4.88 -13.78
C THR A 21 -29.13 6.17 -14.60
N GLN A 22 -30.15 6.39 -15.44
CA GLN A 22 -30.28 7.66 -16.17
C GLN A 22 -30.46 8.84 -15.21
N ASP A 23 -31.16 8.64 -14.10
CA ASP A 23 -31.37 9.65 -13.06
C ASP A 23 -30.07 10.02 -12.35
N GLU A 24 -29.23 9.03 -12.02
CA GLU A 24 -27.91 9.27 -11.43
C GLU A 24 -26.96 10.00 -12.40
N LEU A 25 -26.98 9.62 -13.68
CA LEU A 25 -26.18 10.33 -14.70
C LEU A 25 -26.65 11.77 -14.86
N ALA A 26 -27.97 11.99 -14.88
CA ALA A 26 -28.56 13.32 -14.98
C ALA A 26 -28.17 14.20 -13.78
N ALA A 27 -28.23 13.66 -12.56
CA ALA A 27 -27.81 14.36 -11.35
C ALA A 27 -26.33 14.76 -11.38
N ARG A 28 -25.44 13.87 -11.84
CA ARG A 28 -24.00 14.15 -11.94
C ARG A 28 -23.64 15.22 -12.98
N LEU A 29 -24.45 15.33 -14.03
CA LEU A 29 -24.23 16.30 -15.11
C LEU A 29 -25.07 17.58 -14.94
N ASN A 30 -25.81 17.70 -13.84
CA ASN A 30 -26.75 18.80 -13.58
C ASN A 30 -27.75 19.03 -14.74
N VAL A 31 -28.29 17.94 -15.29
CA VAL A 31 -29.31 17.97 -16.36
C VAL A 31 -30.55 17.17 -15.96
N SER A 32 -31.61 17.23 -16.77
CA SER A 32 -32.79 16.40 -16.56
C SER A 32 -32.58 14.95 -17.05
N ARG A 33 -33.27 13.99 -16.42
CA ARG A 33 -33.32 12.61 -16.92
C ARG A 33 -33.83 12.54 -18.37
N GLN A 34 -34.77 13.41 -18.76
CA GLN A 34 -35.25 13.47 -20.14
C GLN A 34 -34.13 13.86 -21.12
N ALA A 35 -33.18 14.72 -20.73
CA ALA A 35 -32.03 15.08 -21.56
C ALA A 35 -31.15 13.85 -21.82
N VAL A 36 -30.78 13.12 -20.76
CA VAL A 36 -30.01 11.86 -20.87
C VAL A 36 -30.73 10.84 -21.76
N SER A 37 -32.05 10.68 -21.59
CA SER A 37 -32.82 9.75 -22.43
C SER A 37 -32.86 10.18 -23.90
N LYS A 38 -32.90 11.47 -24.21
CA LYS A 38 -32.83 11.98 -25.59
C LYS A 38 -31.45 11.75 -26.20
N TRP A 39 -30.38 11.87 -25.41
CA TRP A 39 -29.04 11.53 -25.85
C TRP A 39 -28.92 10.04 -26.18
N GLU A 40 -29.33 9.15 -25.27
CA GLU A 40 -29.20 7.70 -25.46
C GLU A 40 -30.01 7.15 -26.64
N THR A 41 -31.12 7.81 -26.99
CA THR A 41 -31.96 7.47 -28.14
C THR A 41 -31.49 8.11 -29.45
N GLY A 42 -30.49 9.00 -29.41
CA GLY A 42 -29.99 9.75 -30.55
C GLY A 42 -30.91 10.88 -31.02
N ALA A 43 -31.91 11.26 -30.22
CA ALA A 43 -32.82 12.38 -30.50
C ALA A 43 -32.13 13.75 -30.35
N SER A 44 -31.11 13.83 -29.51
CA SER A 44 -30.20 14.97 -29.39
C SER A 44 -28.80 14.49 -29.03
N VAL A 45 -27.81 15.37 -29.04
CA VAL A 45 -26.46 15.11 -28.53
C VAL A 45 -26.15 16.05 -27.36
N PRO A 46 -25.25 15.67 -26.44
CA PRO A 46 -24.79 16.58 -25.41
C PRO A 46 -24.00 17.75 -26.03
N ASP A 47 -24.06 18.92 -25.40
CA ASP A 47 -23.23 20.07 -25.77
C ASP A 47 -21.77 19.90 -25.31
N ILE A 48 -20.90 20.86 -25.63
CA ILE A 48 -19.46 20.76 -25.34
C ILE A 48 -19.18 20.64 -23.84
N GLU A 49 -19.90 21.39 -23.00
CA GLU A 49 -19.72 21.36 -21.55
C GLU A 49 -20.13 19.99 -20.99
N GLN A 50 -21.27 19.46 -21.44
CA GLN A 50 -21.73 18.13 -21.08
C GLN A 50 -20.79 17.04 -21.60
N LEU A 51 -20.24 17.18 -22.80
CA LEU A 51 -19.25 16.25 -23.35
C LEU A 51 -17.95 16.26 -22.53
N LEU A 52 -17.52 17.41 -22.02
CA LEU A 52 -16.38 17.50 -21.10
C LEU A 52 -16.70 16.79 -19.78
N SER A 53 -17.85 17.07 -19.17
CA SER A 53 -18.25 16.40 -17.92
C SER A 53 -18.43 14.89 -18.11
N LEU A 54 -18.95 14.44 -19.26
CA LEU A 54 -19.04 13.02 -19.63
C LEU A 54 -17.65 12.40 -19.83
N SER A 55 -16.74 13.16 -20.47
CA SER A 55 -15.36 12.77 -20.67
C SER A 55 -14.64 12.56 -19.35
N GLU A 56 -14.82 13.45 -18.38
CA GLU A 56 -14.26 13.32 -17.03
C GLU A 56 -14.91 12.18 -16.25
N LEU A 57 -16.25 12.12 -16.26
CA LEU A 57 -17.03 11.14 -15.51
C LEU A 57 -16.73 9.70 -15.93
N PHE A 58 -16.59 9.46 -17.23
CA PHE A 58 -16.32 8.12 -17.77
C PHE A 58 -14.83 7.90 -18.10
N GLY A 59 -14.02 8.96 -18.02
CA GLY A 59 -12.60 8.98 -18.36
C GLY A 59 -12.31 8.50 -19.79
N VAL A 60 -13.16 8.90 -20.75
CA VAL A 60 -12.96 8.67 -22.19
C VAL A 60 -12.79 10.02 -22.88
N SER A 61 -12.11 10.10 -24.02
CA SER A 61 -11.97 11.39 -24.70
C SER A 61 -13.30 11.81 -25.33
N MET A 62 -13.57 13.11 -25.43
CA MET A 62 -14.74 13.61 -26.15
C MET A 62 -14.81 13.08 -27.59
N ASN A 63 -13.65 12.87 -28.25
CA ASN A 63 -13.60 12.34 -29.60
C ASN A 63 -14.09 10.88 -29.67
N ASP A 64 -13.82 10.07 -28.65
CA ASP A 64 -14.31 8.68 -28.58
C ASP A 64 -15.83 8.65 -28.41
N ILE A 65 -16.36 9.53 -27.55
CA ILE A 65 -17.81 9.71 -27.36
C ILE A 65 -18.47 10.11 -28.69
N LEU A 66 -17.90 11.11 -29.37
CA LEU A 66 -18.45 11.63 -30.63
C LEU A 66 -18.36 10.64 -31.79
N ARG A 67 -17.37 9.74 -31.78
CA ARG A 67 -17.26 8.63 -32.74
C ARG A 67 -18.15 7.44 -32.41
N GLY A 68 -18.75 7.43 -31.21
CA GLY A 68 -19.54 6.31 -30.71
C GLY A 68 -18.68 5.08 -30.39
N ASP A 69 -17.40 5.27 -30.08
CA ASP A 69 -16.45 4.18 -29.87
C ASP A 69 -16.53 3.65 -28.42
N VAL A 70 -17.26 2.55 -28.25
CA VAL A 70 -17.40 1.85 -26.97
C VAL A 70 -16.20 0.96 -26.63
N SER A 71 -15.26 0.76 -27.57
CA SER A 71 -14.06 -0.05 -27.34
C SER A 71 -13.14 0.59 -26.30
N ALA A 72 -13.06 1.92 -26.25
CA ALA A 72 -12.29 2.68 -25.25
C ALA A 72 -12.71 2.36 -23.79
N ILE A 73 -13.99 2.03 -23.58
CA ILE A 73 -14.53 1.68 -22.25
C ILE A 73 -14.24 0.20 -21.93
N ARG A 74 -14.34 -0.67 -22.93
CA ARG A 74 -14.09 -2.11 -22.79
C ARG A 74 -12.60 -2.41 -22.61
N GLN A 75 -11.72 -1.67 -23.30
CA GLN A 75 -10.27 -1.71 -23.14
C GLN A 75 -9.82 -1.28 -21.73
N ARG A 76 -10.62 -0.51 -20.99
CA ARG A 76 -10.36 -0.21 -19.57
C ARG A 76 -10.62 -1.37 -18.60
N ARG A 77 -11.34 -2.43 -19.01
CA ARG A 77 -11.36 -3.69 -18.24
C ARG A 77 -10.06 -4.49 -18.44
N GLU A 78 -9.32 -4.17 -19.51
CA GLU A 78 -7.96 -4.63 -19.80
C GLU A 78 -6.92 -3.57 -19.42
N ILE A 79 -7.01 -3.01 -18.21
CA ILE A 79 -5.77 -2.63 -17.50
C ILE A 79 -5.22 -3.90 -16.79
N VAL A 80 -5.21 -5.01 -17.50
CA VAL A 80 -3.96 -5.74 -17.65
C VAL A 80 -3.48 -5.24 -18.99
N LEU A 81 -2.62 -4.20 -19.00
CA LEU A 81 -1.94 -3.81 -20.22
C LEU A 81 -1.48 -5.10 -20.93
N PRO A 82 -1.77 -5.28 -22.24
CA PRO A 82 -1.18 -6.36 -23.01
C PRO A 82 0.31 -6.42 -22.66
N ARG A 83 0.86 -7.63 -22.42
CA ARG A 83 2.29 -7.79 -22.10
C ARG A 83 3.18 -6.99 -23.05
N GLU A 84 2.74 -6.82 -24.30
CA GLU A 84 3.41 -6.10 -25.39
C GLU A 84 3.47 -4.57 -25.24
N SER A 85 2.70 -3.93 -24.34
CA SER A 85 2.73 -2.47 -24.13
C SER A 85 3.43 -2.06 -22.83
N ARG A 86 4.02 -3.01 -22.10
CA ARG A 86 4.83 -2.72 -20.91
C ARG A 86 6.26 -2.50 -21.36
N ARG A 87 6.83 -1.36 -20.98
CA ARG A 87 8.27 -1.14 -21.15
C ARG A 87 8.98 -1.93 -20.07
N ASP A 88 9.80 -2.89 -20.46
CA ASP A 88 10.72 -3.59 -19.55
C ASP A 88 11.60 -2.52 -18.87
N ARG A 89 11.78 -2.65 -17.56
CA ARG A 89 12.51 -1.68 -16.74
C ARG A 89 13.73 -2.33 -16.13
N GLN A 90 14.77 -1.54 -15.94
CA GLN A 90 15.89 -1.91 -15.08
C GLN A 90 15.53 -1.60 -13.63
N ILE A 91 15.45 -2.64 -12.79
CA ILE A 91 15.00 -2.53 -11.40
C ILE A 91 16.08 -3.09 -10.46
N THR A 92 16.44 -2.31 -9.45
CA THR A 92 17.31 -2.78 -8.36
C THR A 92 16.49 -2.89 -7.08
N VAL A 93 16.47 -4.08 -6.47
CA VAL A 93 15.83 -4.35 -5.19
C VAL A 93 16.88 -4.41 -4.10
N ILE A 94 16.89 -3.45 -3.18
CA ILE A 94 17.80 -3.43 -2.04
C ILE A 94 17.10 -4.05 -0.83
N GLY A 95 17.62 -5.19 -0.37
CA GLY A 95 17.11 -5.93 0.78
C GLY A 95 16.70 -7.36 0.43
N ALA A 96 17.62 -8.31 0.55
CA ALA A 96 17.37 -9.73 0.27
C ALA A 96 16.64 -10.50 1.40
N GLY A 97 15.67 -9.84 2.05
CA GLY A 97 14.78 -10.45 3.04
C GLY A 97 13.59 -11.18 2.40
N ARG A 98 12.62 -11.63 3.23
CA ARG A 98 11.38 -12.29 2.78
C ARG A 98 10.68 -11.50 1.68
N TRP A 99 10.43 -10.21 1.92
CA TRP A 99 9.68 -9.35 1.00
C TRP A 99 10.48 -8.95 -0.24
N GLY A 100 11.76 -8.59 -0.09
CA GLY A 100 12.58 -8.21 -1.24
C GLY A 100 12.89 -9.38 -2.20
N CYS A 101 13.09 -10.60 -1.70
CA CYS A 101 13.21 -11.77 -2.58
C CYS A 101 11.93 -12.04 -3.37
N PHE A 102 10.77 -11.90 -2.71
CA PHE A 102 9.47 -12.00 -3.37
C PHE A 102 9.28 -10.93 -4.44
N ILE A 103 9.56 -9.67 -4.13
CA ILE A 103 9.42 -8.57 -5.09
C ILE A 103 10.35 -8.78 -6.28
N ALA A 104 11.59 -9.22 -6.05
CA ALA A 104 12.51 -9.52 -7.13
C ALA A 104 11.97 -10.62 -8.06
N TRP A 105 11.50 -11.74 -7.48
CA TRP A 105 10.84 -12.82 -8.22
C TRP A 105 9.61 -12.34 -8.99
N TYR A 106 8.77 -11.52 -8.35
CA TYR A 106 7.53 -11.02 -8.92
C TYR A 106 7.79 -10.10 -10.12
N LEU A 107 8.71 -9.14 -9.98
CA LEU A 107 9.03 -8.16 -11.02
C LEU A 107 9.72 -8.82 -12.22
N ASP A 108 10.57 -9.83 -11.99
CA ASP A 108 11.15 -10.66 -13.05
C ASP A 108 10.06 -11.46 -13.79
N ARG A 109 9.16 -12.11 -13.05
CA ARG A 109 8.05 -12.89 -13.62
C ARG A 109 7.13 -12.07 -14.53
N ILE A 110 6.99 -10.77 -14.29
CA ILE A 110 6.17 -9.87 -15.11
C ILE A 110 6.95 -9.17 -16.24
N GLY A 111 8.23 -9.51 -16.42
CA GLY A 111 9.05 -9.13 -17.59
C GLY A 111 10.16 -8.11 -17.33
N HIS A 112 10.40 -7.68 -16.09
CA HIS A 112 11.45 -6.68 -15.82
C HIS A 112 12.83 -7.29 -15.63
N HIS A 113 13.87 -6.48 -15.83
CA HIS A 113 15.25 -6.85 -15.52
C HIS A 113 15.55 -6.49 -14.08
N VAL A 114 15.83 -7.50 -13.25
CA VAL A 114 15.92 -7.33 -11.81
C VAL A 114 17.30 -7.68 -11.29
N THR A 115 17.89 -6.76 -10.53
CA THR A 115 19.03 -7.00 -9.65
C THR A 115 18.55 -7.02 -8.20
N LEU A 116 18.84 -8.09 -7.45
CA LEU A 116 18.59 -8.18 -6.02
C LEU A 116 19.90 -7.97 -5.26
N VAL A 117 19.93 -6.91 -4.45
CA VAL A 117 21.06 -6.52 -3.62
C VAL A 117 20.88 -7.02 -2.20
N GLY A 118 21.80 -7.86 -1.76
CA GLY A 118 21.91 -8.31 -0.38
C GLY A 118 22.94 -7.52 0.42
N ARG A 119 22.92 -7.69 1.74
CA ARG A 119 23.92 -7.06 2.61
C ARG A 119 25.25 -7.82 2.50
N ALA A 120 26.34 -7.10 2.21
CA ALA A 120 27.69 -7.62 2.22
C ALA A 120 28.01 -8.36 3.54
N GLY A 121 28.63 -9.55 3.43
CA GLY A 121 29.00 -10.39 4.59
C GLY A 121 27.82 -11.08 5.31
N SER A 122 26.59 -10.94 4.83
CA SER A 122 25.43 -11.63 5.40
C SER A 122 25.44 -13.11 5.06
N LYS A 123 25.59 -13.97 6.07
CA LYS A 123 25.47 -15.45 5.89
C LYS A 123 24.16 -15.87 5.22
N ARG A 124 23.06 -15.18 5.54
CA ARG A 124 21.74 -15.46 4.95
C ARG A 124 21.72 -15.11 3.46
N PHE A 125 22.35 -14.01 3.08
CA PHE A 125 22.43 -13.63 1.68
C PHE A 125 23.37 -14.54 0.89
N GLU A 126 24.51 -14.93 1.46
CA GLU A 126 25.42 -15.90 0.83
C GLU A 126 24.74 -17.25 0.57
N ALA A 127 23.95 -17.74 1.54
CA ALA A 127 23.15 -18.94 1.37
C ALA A 127 22.11 -18.78 0.25
N LEU A 128 21.39 -17.64 0.22
CA LEU A 128 20.44 -17.32 -0.86
C LEU A 128 21.15 -17.26 -2.23
N ARG A 129 22.32 -16.62 -2.32
CA ARG A 129 23.07 -16.45 -3.56
C ARG A 129 23.56 -17.79 -4.10
N SER A 130 24.07 -18.66 -3.23
CA SER A 130 24.54 -19.99 -3.59
C SER A 130 23.41 -20.94 -4.01
N ALA A 131 22.31 -20.96 -3.24
CA ALA A 131 21.19 -21.86 -3.49
C ALA A 131 20.15 -21.30 -4.49
N ARG A 132 20.26 -20.02 -4.85
CA ARG A 132 19.24 -19.22 -5.56
C ARG A 132 17.83 -19.36 -4.99
N SER A 133 17.73 -19.68 -3.71
CA SER A 133 16.46 -19.98 -3.07
C SER A 133 16.53 -19.73 -1.57
N ASN A 134 15.37 -19.49 -0.98
CA ASN A 134 15.18 -19.49 0.46
C ASN A 134 13.86 -20.22 0.79
N GLU A 135 13.47 -20.18 2.06
CA GLU A 135 12.22 -20.79 2.56
C GLU A 135 10.93 -20.28 1.88
N TYR A 136 10.97 -19.17 1.14
CA TYR A 136 9.79 -18.55 0.52
C TYR A 136 9.78 -18.64 -1.00
N VAL A 137 10.93 -18.44 -1.67
CA VAL A 137 11.02 -18.31 -3.12
C VAL A 137 12.24 -19.01 -3.69
N THR A 138 12.13 -19.48 -4.93
CA THR A 138 13.26 -19.83 -5.79
C THR A 138 13.41 -18.76 -6.86
N LEU A 139 14.60 -18.17 -6.96
CA LEU A 139 14.91 -17.06 -7.86
C LEU A 139 15.45 -17.59 -9.20
N PRO A 140 14.83 -17.26 -10.35
CA PRO A 140 15.31 -17.68 -11.65
C PRO A 140 16.69 -17.08 -11.97
N GLU A 141 17.45 -17.72 -12.84
CA GLU A 141 18.81 -17.29 -13.24
C GLU A 141 18.86 -15.88 -13.87
N SER A 142 17.74 -15.40 -14.40
CA SER A 142 17.59 -14.05 -14.95
C SER A 142 17.79 -12.94 -13.91
N ILE A 143 17.57 -13.21 -12.62
CA ILE A 143 17.77 -12.24 -11.55
C ILE A 143 19.26 -12.19 -11.18
N LEU A 144 19.87 -11.02 -11.30
CA LEU A 144 21.24 -10.81 -10.82
C LEU A 144 21.25 -10.72 -9.29
N LEU A 145 22.11 -11.50 -8.63
CA LEU A 145 22.30 -11.47 -7.17
C LEU A 145 23.65 -10.86 -6.85
N THR A 146 23.67 -9.75 -6.13
CA THR A 146 24.90 -9.02 -5.79
C THR A 146 24.84 -8.41 -4.39
N ASP A 147 25.97 -8.11 -3.78
CA ASP A 147 26.08 -7.25 -2.59
C ASP A 147 26.59 -5.84 -2.93
N ASP A 148 26.76 -5.55 -4.22
CA ASP A 148 27.14 -4.24 -4.74
C ASP A 148 25.92 -3.30 -4.82
N GLU A 149 25.79 -2.41 -3.83
CA GLU A 149 24.76 -1.38 -3.80
C GLU A 149 24.88 -0.39 -4.98
N THR A 150 26.05 -0.26 -5.65
CA THR A 150 26.24 0.69 -6.76
C THR A 150 25.41 0.38 -7.99
N THR A 151 24.91 -0.85 -8.10
CA THR A 151 23.91 -1.25 -9.11
C THR A 151 22.63 -0.42 -9.04
N ALA A 152 22.34 0.25 -7.92
CA ALA A 152 21.23 1.19 -7.80
C ALA A 152 21.33 2.36 -8.79
N CYS A 153 22.53 2.83 -9.14
CA CYS A 153 22.73 3.94 -10.08
C CYS A 153 22.34 3.57 -11.53
N GLN A 154 22.36 2.28 -11.87
CA GLN A 154 22.05 1.76 -13.20
C GLN A 154 20.55 1.51 -13.40
N ALA A 155 19.78 1.44 -12.31
CA ALA A 155 18.35 1.20 -12.37
C ALA A 155 17.56 2.43 -12.84
N GLU A 156 16.35 2.21 -13.33
CA GLU A 156 15.30 3.22 -13.48
C GLU A 156 14.46 3.32 -12.20
N ILE A 157 14.20 2.16 -11.58
CA ILE A 157 13.42 2.04 -10.35
C ILE A 157 14.24 1.30 -9.29
N ILE A 158 14.32 1.88 -8.09
CA ILE A 158 14.95 1.27 -6.93
C ILE A 158 13.85 0.87 -5.95
N ILE A 159 13.74 -0.43 -5.67
CA ILE A 159 12.89 -0.94 -4.60
C ILE A 159 13.71 -1.03 -3.31
N LEU A 160 13.18 -0.46 -2.23
CA LEU A 160 13.76 -0.62 -0.90
C LEU A 160 12.90 -1.61 -0.11
N ALA A 161 13.50 -2.65 0.43
CA ALA A 161 12.84 -3.72 1.20
C ALA A 161 13.69 -4.16 2.40
N ILE A 162 14.12 -3.17 3.19
CA ILE A 162 14.97 -3.32 4.38
C ILE A 162 14.18 -3.01 5.66
N PRO A 163 14.70 -3.36 6.86
CA PRO A 163 14.12 -2.88 8.12
C PRO A 163 14.04 -1.35 8.13
N SER A 164 12.88 -0.80 8.51
CA SER A 164 12.62 0.64 8.37
C SER A 164 13.61 1.54 9.13
N GLN A 165 14.16 1.04 10.24
CA GLN A 165 15.12 1.79 11.07
C GLN A 165 16.51 1.90 10.44
N GLU A 166 16.78 1.15 9.38
CA GLU A 166 18.05 1.22 8.64
C GLU A 166 17.99 2.18 7.45
N LEU A 167 16.79 2.67 7.12
CA LEU A 167 16.53 3.48 5.92
C LEU A 167 17.41 4.72 5.84
N HIS A 168 17.60 5.43 6.96
CA HIS A 168 18.42 6.64 7.01
C HIS A 168 19.85 6.36 6.55
N SER A 169 20.47 5.34 7.13
CA SER A 169 21.84 4.94 6.80
C SER A 169 21.98 4.52 5.35
N LEU A 170 20.96 3.88 4.77
CA LEU A 170 20.95 3.53 3.36
C LEU A 170 20.78 4.77 2.49
N ALA A 171 19.91 5.71 2.88
CA ALA A 171 19.70 6.96 2.15
C ALA A 171 20.99 7.79 2.08
N ASP A 172 21.76 7.85 3.16
CA ASP A 172 23.09 8.50 3.15
C ASP A 172 24.04 7.84 2.14
N ARG A 173 24.09 6.50 2.10
CA ARG A 173 24.94 5.79 1.12
C ARG A 173 24.48 6.02 -0.32
N LEU A 174 23.17 5.99 -0.57
CA LEU A 174 22.61 6.27 -1.91
C LEU A 174 22.89 7.71 -2.35
N LYS A 175 22.88 8.66 -1.41
CA LYS A 175 23.28 10.05 -1.65
C LYS A 175 24.75 10.14 -2.02
N ASP A 176 25.63 9.51 -1.25
CA ASP A 176 27.08 9.51 -1.49
C ASP A 176 27.45 8.88 -2.85
N MET A 177 26.65 7.91 -3.31
CA MET A 177 26.77 7.30 -4.63
C MET A 177 26.25 8.17 -5.79
N GLY A 178 25.59 9.30 -5.50
CA GLY A 178 25.04 10.20 -6.52
C GLY A 178 23.76 9.70 -7.20
N VAL A 179 22.93 8.93 -6.50
CA VAL A 179 21.64 8.45 -7.03
C VAL A 179 20.73 9.63 -7.36
N THR A 180 20.40 9.79 -8.63
CA THR A 180 19.62 10.89 -9.23
C THR A 180 18.69 10.36 -10.31
N ASP A 181 17.61 11.10 -10.59
CA ASP A 181 16.62 10.81 -11.63
C ASP A 181 15.98 9.40 -11.53
N LYS A 182 15.78 8.87 -10.32
CA LYS A 182 15.18 7.54 -10.07
C LYS A 182 13.78 7.61 -9.49
N ILE A 183 13.01 6.54 -9.69
CA ILE A 183 11.84 6.26 -8.85
C ILE A 183 12.25 5.33 -7.72
N ILE A 184 12.04 5.74 -6.48
CA ILE A 184 12.37 4.97 -5.28
C ILE A 184 11.06 4.48 -4.66
N VAL A 185 10.83 3.18 -4.71
CA VAL A 185 9.61 2.56 -4.19
C VAL A 185 9.91 1.90 -2.85
N LEU A 186 9.22 2.38 -1.84
CA LEU A 186 9.32 1.92 -0.47
C LEU A 186 8.35 0.76 -0.22
N CYS A 187 8.87 -0.45 -0.05
CA CYS A 187 8.10 -1.67 0.23
C CYS A 187 8.18 -2.12 1.70
N MET A 188 8.57 -1.23 2.61
CA MET A 188 8.69 -1.47 4.05
C MET A 188 7.61 -0.68 4.80
N LYS A 189 7.21 -1.19 5.95
CA LYS A 189 6.10 -0.65 6.76
C LYS A 189 6.66 -0.14 8.08
N GLY A 190 6.65 1.16 8.30
CA GLY A 190 7.19 1.71 9.54
C GLY A 190 7.32 3.22 9.53
N ILE A 191 7.82 3.73 10.65
CA ILE A 191 8.14 5.15 10.89
C ILE A 191 9.54 5.16 11.52
N GLU A 192 10.36 6.15 11.16
CA GLU A 192 11.67 6.31 11.78
C GLU A 192 11.50 6.72 13.25
N VAL A 193 11.94 5.89 14.19
CA VAL A 193 11.68 6.11 15.61
C VAL A 193 12.40 7.37 16.13
N ALA A 194 13.63 7.60 15.66
CA ALA A 194 14.48 8.68 16.14
C ALA A 194 13.89 10.08 15.84
N THR A 195 13.20 10.23 14.71
CA THR A 195 12.72 11.52 14.22
C THR A 195 11.19 11.62 14.17
N GLY A 196 10.48 10.49 14.22
CA GLY A 196 9.04 10.41 13.98
C GLY A 196 8.67 10.59 12.49
N ARG A 197 9.64 10.63 11.58
CA ARG A 197 9.40 10.89 10.16
C ARG A 197 8.86 9.65 9.44
N ARG A 198 7.97 9.90 8.47
CA ARG A 198 7.56 8.88 7.50
C ARG A 198 8.72 8.55 6.57
N LEU A 199 8.73 7.33 6.04
CA LEU A 199 9.85 6.80 5.26
C LEU A 199 10.01 7.54 3.93
N SER A 200 8.89 7.95 3.31
CA SER A 200 8.89 8.81 2.12
C SER A 200 9.58 10.15 2.40
N GLN A 201 9.40 10.72 3.59
CA GLN A 201 10.05 11.96 4.00
C GLN A 201 11.54 11.75 4.27
N VAL A 202 11.95 10.61 4.83
CA VAL A 202 13.37 10.30 5.02
C VAL A 202 14.08 10.27 3.67
N ILE A 203 13.52 9.58 2.67
CA ILE A 203 14.08 9.53 1.32
C ILE A 203 14.09 10.89 0.64
N THR A 204 12.97 11.62 0.68
CA THR A 204 12.83 12.89 -0.06
C THR A 204 13.77 13.97 0.49
N ASP A 205 14.10 13.94 1.78
CA ASP A 205 15.04 14.91 2.37
C ASP A 205 16.50 14.51 2.20
N ALA A 206 16.81 13.21 2.20
CA ALA A 206 18.17 12.73 2.11
C ALA A 206 18.73 12.80 0.68
N LEU A 207 17.91 12.45 -0.31
CA LEU A 207 18.33 12.29 -1.69
C LEU A 207 18.04 13.52 -2.55
N ASP A 208 18.67 13.57 -3.72
CA ASP A 208 18.44 14.66 -4.66
C ASP A 208 16.97 14.71 -5.12
N HIS A 209 16.46 15.94 -5.28
CA HIS A 209 15.08 16.27 -5.62
C HIS A 209 14.59 15.74 -6.98
N SER A 210 15.51 15.37 -7.87
CA SER A 210 15.20 14.66 -9.11
C SER A 210 14.55 13.30 -8.85
N ASN A 211 14.94 12.63 -7.76
CA ASN A 211 14.37 11.36 -7.35
C ASN A 211 12.91 11.52 -6.92
N LYS A 212 12.09 10.52 -7.22
CA LYS A 212 10.67 10.47 -6.84
C LYS A 212 10.43 9.31 -5.90
N ALA A 213 9.79 9.57 -4.76
CA ALA A 213 9.42 8.54 -3.81
C ALA A 213 7.99 8.02 -4.09
N ALA A 214 7.82 6.70 -4.00
CA ALA A 214 6.52 6.04 -3.95
C ALA A 214 6.53 5.01 -2.82
N VAL A 215 5.36 4.59 -2.38
CA VAL A 215 5.19 3.50 -1.41
C VAL A 215 4.39 2.38 -2.05
N TRP A 216 4.74 1.14 -1.72
CA TRP A 216 3.97 -0.05 -2.04
C TRP A 216 3.57 -0.71 -0.73
N VAL A 217 2.28 -0.62 -0.41
CA VAL A 217 1.69 -1.12 0.83
C VAL A 217 0.42 -1.94 0.57
N GLY A 218 -0.04 -2.68 1.57
CA GLY A 218 -1.27 -3.47 1.49
C GLY A 218 -1.11 -4.90 2.01
N PRO A 219 -2.24 -5.65 2.02
CA PRO A 219 -2.29 -7.03 2.48
C PRO A 219 -1.50 -7.93 1.53
N GLY A 220 -0.74 -8.87 2.09
CA GLY A 220 -0.11 -9.91 1.29
C GLY A 220 0.81 -10.80 2.09
N HIS A 221 0.73 -12.11 1.81
CA HIS A 221 1.67 -13.11 2.28
C HIS A 221 2.45 -13.66 1.08
N VAL A 222 3.77 -13.77 1.20
CA VAL A 222 4.64 -14.27 0.10
C VAL A 222 4.19 -15.65 -0.35
N GLU A 223 3.81 -16.50 0.61
CA GLU A 223 3.43 -17.89 0.40
C GLU A 223 2.20 -18.01 -0.49
N GLU A 224 1.25 -17.07 -0.38
CA GLU A 224 0.05 -17.03 -1.22
C GLU A 224 0.39 -16.58 -2.64
N PHE A 225 1.22 -15.55 -2.78
CA PHE A 225 1.62 -15.06 -4.10
C PHE A 225 2.43 -16.07 -4.90
N VAL A 226 3.37 -16.77 -4.26
CA VAL A 226 4.18 -17.81 -4.92
C VAL A 226 3.29 -18.98 -5.37
N ARG A 227 2.18 -19.24 -4.67
CA ARG A 227 1.14 -20.21 -5.06
C ARG A 227 0.20 -19.70 -6.16
N GLY A 228 0.35 -18.46 -6.62
CA GLY A 228 -0.50 -17.86 -7.66
C GLY A 228 -1.84 -17.35 -7.14
N VAL A 229 -2.01 -17.18 -5.82
CA VAL A 229 -3.23 -16.61 -5.24
C VAL A 229 -3.19 -15.09 -5.38
N PRO A 230 -4.15 -14.46 -6.07
CA PRO A 230 -4.10 -13.03 -6.34
C PRO A 230 -4.48 -12.20 -5.11
N ASN A 231 -3.95 -10.98 -5.03
CA ASN A 231 -4.32 -10.02 -3.96
C ASN A 231 -4.33 -8.56 -4.46
N CYS A 232 -4.83 -7.66 -3.60
CA CYS A 232 -4.98 -6.24 -3.85
C CYS A 232 -4.03 -5.42 -2.97
N MET A 233 -3.32 -4.46 -3.57
CA MET A 233 -2.36 -3.61 -2.88
C MET A 233 -2.50 -2.15 -3.33
N VAL A 234 -1.79 -1.24 -2.68
CA VAL A 234 -1.82 0.20 -2.95
C VAL A 234 -0.43 0.67 -3.34
N ILE A 235 -0.35 1.45 -4.41
CA ILE A 235 0.80 2.31 -4.70
C ILE A 235 0.39 3.75 -4.42
N ASP A 236 1.18 4.46 -3.63
CA ASP A 236 0.96 5.87 -3.33
C ASP A 236 2.24 6.70 -3.52
N SER A 237 2.08 7.98 -3.80
CA SER A 237 3.16 8.95 -3.99
C SER A 237 2.56 10.36 -3.98
N SER A 238 3.37 11.35 -3.65
CA SER A 238 3.02 12.76 -3.84
C SER A 238 2.89 13.15 -5.33
N SER A 239 3.38 12.31 -6.25
CA SER A 239 3.31 12.51 -7.69
C SER A 239 2.33 11.52 -8.34
N GLU A 240 1.27 12.05 -8.94
CA GLU A 240 0.28 11.25 -9.69
C GLU A 240 0.93 10.51 -10.87
N LEU A 241 1.84 11.17 -11.58
CA LEU A 241 2.60 10.55 -12.68
C LEU A 241 3.45 9.37 -12.18
N THR A 242 4.07 9.50 -11.01
CA THR A 242 4.86 8.43 -10.41
C THR A 242 3.97 7.24 -10.02
N LYS A 243 2.78 7.47 -9.43
CA LYS A 243 1.80 6.39 -9.17
C LYS A 243 1.41 5.67 -10.45
N GLN A 244 1.08 6.42 -11.51
CA GLN A 244 0.70 5.85 -12.80
C GLN A 244 1.83 5.04 -13.42
N GLU A 245 3.06 5.52 -13.38
CA GLU A 245 4.23 4.82 -13.93
C GLU A 245 4.51 3.52 -13.17
N VAL A 246 4.51 3.56 -11.83
CA VAL A 246 4.76 2.39 -10.98
C VAL A 246 3.65 1.36 -11.13
N ILE A 247 2.37 1.77 -11.07
CA ILE A 247 1.23 0.84 -11.25
C ILE A 247 1.26 0.22 -12.65
N ARG A 248 1.60 0.99 -13.69
CA ARG A 248 1.73 0.50 -15.05
C ARG A 248 2.81 -0.56 -15.19
N ALA A 249 3.97 -0.34 -14.55
CA ALA A 249 5.05 -1.30 -14.54
C ALA A 249 4.66 -2.56 -13.75
N PHE A 250 4.12 -2.40 -12.54
CA PHE A 250 4.07 -3.51 -11.59
C PHE A 250 2.77 -4.32 -11.60
N SER A 251 1.66 -3.82 -12.14
CA SER A 251 0.37 -4.55 -12.10
C SER A 251 0.42 -5.87 -12.85
N SER A 252 -0.28 -6.90 -12.38
CA SER A 252 -0.41 -8.18 -13.11
C SER A 252 -1.73 -8.87 -12.78
N ASP A 253 -1.89 -10.11 -13.24
CA ASP A 253 -2.95 -11.03 -12.81
C ASP A 253 -2.80 -11.45 -11.33
N LEU A 254 -1.59 -11.40 -10.78
CA LEU A 254 -1.30 -11.79 -9.40
C LEU A 254 -1.48 -10.65 -8.40
N ILE A 255 -1.10 -9.42 -8.74
CA ILE A 255 -1.25 -8.26 -7.87
C ILE A 255 -1.99 -7.16 -8.59
N ARG A 256 -3.16 -6.81 -8.07
CA ARG A 256 -3.94 -5.66 -8.49
C ARG A 256 -3.59 -4.46 -7.62
N PHE A 257 -3.02 -3.42 -8.23
CA PHE A 257 -2.73 -2.17 -7.53
C PHE A 257 -3.88 -1.17 -7.64
N TYR A 258 -4.14 -0.49 -6.53
CA TYR A 258 -4.99 0.68 -6.45
C TYR A 258 -4.13 1.93 -6.28
N TYR A 259 -4.61 3.04 -6.85
CA TYR A 259 -4.01 4.35 -6.68
C TYR A 259 -4.32 4.87 -5.29
N GLY A 260 -3.29 5.05 -4.47
CA GLY A 260 -3.41 5.80 -3.21
C GLY A 260 -3.72 7.27 -3.49
N GLN A 261 -4.47 7.89 -2.58
CA GLN A 261 -4.87 9.30 -2.65
C GLN A 261 -4.41 10.09 -1.42
N ASP A 262 -3.79 9.41 -0.46
CA ASP A 262 -3.38 9.97 0.82
C ASP A 262 -2.12 9.25 1.28
N LEU A 263 -0.97 9.78 0.86
CA LEU A 263 0.33 9.20 1.18
C LEU A 263 0.58 9.14 2.69
N ILE A 264 0.07 10.14 3.45
CA ILE A 264 0.21 10.16 4.91
C ILE A 264 -0.58 8.99 5.50
N GLY A 265 -1.85 8.84 5.14
CA GLY A 265 -2.68 7.74 5.59
C GLY A 265 -2.16 6.36 5.16
N SER A 266 -1.63 6.25 3.95
CA SER A 266 -0.99 5.03 3.43
C SER A 266 0.19 4.60 4.30
N GLU A 267 1.11 5.50 4.63
CA GLU A 267 2.29 5.18 5.43
C GLU A 267 1.97 4.93 6.91
N ILE A 268 1.16 5.80 7.52
CA ILE A 268 0.77 5.68 8.93
C ILE A 268 -0.09 4.44 9.15
N GLY A 269 -1.04 4.18 8.26
CA GLY A 269 -1.87 2.99 8.27
C GLY A 269 -1.04 1.69 8.18
N ALA A 270 -0.12 1.63 7.21
CA ALA A 270 0.73 0.47 7.00
C ALA A 270 1.70 0.24 8.16
N ALA A 271 2.27 1.31 8.74
CA ALA A 271 3.11 1.21 9.93
C ALA A 271 2.32 0.67 11.14
N ALA A 272 1.13 1.24 11.39
CA ALA A 272 0.34 0.94 12.57
C ALA A 272 -0.18 -0.50 12.63
N LYS A 273 -0.42 -1.16 11.48
CA LYS A 273 -1.00 -2.51 11.44
C LYS A 273 -0.18 -3.53 12.24
N ASN A 274 1.15 -3.40 12.26
CA ASN A 274 2.03 -4.29 13.00
C ASN A 274 1.88 -4.13 14.52
N VAL A 275 1.66 -2.91 15.02
CA VAL A 275 1.38 -2.65 16.44
C VAL A 275 0.07 -3.31 16.85
N ILE A 276 -0.95 -3.23 15.99
CA ILE A 276 -2.22 -3.87 16.31
C ILE A 276 -2.13 -5.40 16.20
N GLY A 277 -1.27 -5.94 15.34
CA GLY A 277 -0.89 -7.35 15.37
C GLY A 277 -0.38 -7.79 16.75
N ILE A 278 0.47 -6.98 17.40
CA ILE A 278 0.93 -7.24 18.77
C ILE A 278 -0.25 -7.21 19.76
N ALA A 279 -1.12 -6.20 19.68
CA ALA A 279 -2.32 -6.14 20.52
C ALA A 279 -3.19 -7.40 20.37
N ALA A 280 -3.38 -7.88 19.15
CA ALA A 280 -4.12 -9.11 18.86
C ALA A 280 -3.46 -10.35 19.47
N GLY A 281 -2.12 -10.41 19.43
CA GLY A 281 -1.34 -11.45 20.10
C GLY A 281 -1.48 -11.41 21.61
N ILE A 282 -1.50 -10.21 22.21
CA ILE A 282 -1.74 -10.05 23.66
C ILE A 282 -3.12 -10.60 24.04
N LEU A 283 -4.15 -10.29 23.25
CA LEU A 283 -5.50 -10.85 23.46
C LEU A 283 -5.51 -12.38 23.34
N ASP A 284 -4.79 -12.95 22.36
CA ASP A 284 -4.65 -14.41 22.23
C ASP A 284 -3.94 -15.04 23.43
N GLY A 285 -2.91 -14.37 23.95
CA GLY A 285 -2.16 -14.84 25.11
C GLY A 285 -2.96 -14.87 26.41
N LEU A 286 -4.04 -14.07 26.50
CA LEU A 286 -4.96 -14.01 27.64
C LEU A 286 -6.26 -14.80 27.41
N ASP A 287 -6.37 -15.54 26.31
CA ASP A 287 -7.59 -16.24 25.91
C ASP A 287 -8.81 -15.31 25.70
N LEU A 288 -8.55 -14.06 25.29
CA LEU A 288 -9.54 -13.01 25.05
C LEU A 288 -9.78 -12.73 23.55
N ALA A 289 -9.70 -13.78 22.71
CA ALA A 289 -9.80 -13.65 21.25
C ALA A 289 -11.11 -12.97 20.77
N SER A 290 -12.20 -13.07 21.53
CA SER A 290 -13.47 -12.40 21.23
C SER A 290 -13.36 -10.86 21.20
N LEU A 291 -12.39 -10.29 21.93
CA LEU A 291 -12.13 -8.84 21.93
C LEU A 291 -11.43 -8.35 20.66
N LYS A 292 -10.95 -9.25 19.78
CA LYS A 292 -10.35 -8.84 18.50
C LYS A 292 -11.32 -8.05 17.64
N GLY A 293 -12.62 -8.34 17.67
CA GLY A 293 -13.63 -7.56 16.97
C GLY A 293 -13.69 -6.09 17.44
N ALA A 294 -13.63 -5.88 18.75
CA ALA A 294 -13.55 -4.53 19.32
C ALA A 294 -12.22 -3.85 18.96
N LEU A 295 -11.12 -4.62 18.97
CA LEU A 295 -9.81 -4.13 18.53
C LEU A 295 -9.84 -3.69 17.05
N MET A 296 -10.52 -4.41 16.15
CA MET A 296 -10.71 -4.00 14.74
C MET A 296 -11.33 -2.61 14.65
N SER A 297 -12.46 -2.39 15.31
CA SER A 297 -13.15 -1.09 15.27
C SER A 297 -12.33 0.02 15.93
N ARG A 298 -11.90 -0.20 17.19
CA ARG A 298 -11.26 0.84 17.99
C ARG A 298 -9.82 1.13 17.57
N GLY A 299 -9.07 0.11 17.16
CA GLY A 299 -7.72 0.24 16.62
C GLY A 299 -7.73 1.05 15.33
N THR A 300 -8.62 0.73 14.38
CA THR A 300 -8.74 1.51 13.14
C THR A 300 -9.18 2.95 13.41
N SER A 301 -10.14 3.16 14.31
CA SER A 301 -10.60 4.51 14.69
C SER A 301 -9.47 5.35 15.32
N GLU A 302 -8.62 4.72 16.14
CA GLU A 302 -7.45 5.36 16.75
C GLU A 302 -6.44 5.83 15.70
N ILE A 303 -6.12 4.97 14.74
CA ILE A 303 -5.21 5.32 13.65
C ILE A 303 -5.82 6.36 12.72
N ALA A 304 -7.13 6.32 12.46
CA ALA A 304 -7.83 7.33 11.68
C ALA A 304 -7.69 8.74 12.30
N ARG A 305 -7.82 8.87 13.63
CA ARG A 305 -7.63 10.15 14.32
C ARG A 305 -6.18 10.67 14.18
N LEU A 306 -5.20 9.77 14.28
CA LEU A 306 -3.80 10.15 14.08
C LEU A 306 -3.56 10.64 12.65
N ILE A 307 -4.05 9.91 11.65
CA ILE A 307 -3.92 10.28 10.24
C ILE A 307 -4.49 11.68 9.99
N VAL A 308 -5.70 11.97 10.50
CA VAL A 308 -6.31 13.30 10.38
C VAL A 308 -5.46 14.38 11.04
N ALA A 309 -4.97 14.15 12.26
CA ALA A 309 -4.14 15.12 12.97
C ALA A 309 -2.78 15.37 12.30
N MET A 310 -2.32 14.42 11.47
CA MET A 310 -1.13 14.54 10.64
C MET A 310 -1.42 15.17 9.25
N GLY A 311 -2.69 15.48 8.94
CA GLY A 311 -3.11 16.11 7.70
C GLY A 311 -3.53 15.15 6.59
N GLY A 312 -3.70 13.86 6.88
CA GLY A 312 -4.25 12.86 5.96
C GLY A 312 -5.77 12.69 6.10
N GLU A 313 -6.30 11.68 5.42
CA GLU A 313 -7.73 11.36 5.39
C GLU A 313 -8.07 10.16 6.28
N ALA A 314 -9.09 10.32 7.14
CA ALA A 314 -9.55 9.23 8.01
C ALA A 314 -9.91 7.95 7.24
N ALA A 315 -10.43 8.09 6.01
CA ALA A 315 -10.84 6.97 5.15
C ALA A 315 -9.68 6.01 4.85
N SER A 316 -8.44 6.49 4.80
CA SER A 316 -7.24 5.67 4.57
C SER A 316 -7.09 4.57 5.62
N ALA A 317 -7.41 4.86 6.88
CA ALA A 317 -7.38 3.86 7.96
C ALA A 317 -8.32 2.66 7.70
N TYR A 318 -9.42 2.88 6.98
CA TYR A 318 -10.41 1.85 6.66
C TYR A 318 -10.11 1.12 5.33
N GLY A 319 -9.08 1.54 4.60
CA GLY A 319 -8.68 0.98 3.32
C GLY A 319 -7.67 -0.17 3.40
N LEU A 320 -7.09 -0.51 2.24
CA LEU A 320 -6.13 -1.60 2.09
C LEU A 320 -4.79 -1.34 2.83
N CYS A 321 -4.39 -0.08 3.02
CA CYS A 321 -3.12 0.24 3.69
C CYS A 321 -3.15 -0.03 5.19
N HIS A 322 -4.34 -0.05 5.82
CA HIS A 322 -4.51 -0.38 7.22
C HIS A 322 -5.51 -1.51 7.40
N LEU A 323 -6.82 -1.27 7.50
CA LEU A 323 -7.83 -2.30 7.82
C LEU A 323 -7.74 -3.58 6.97
N GLY A 324 -7.42 -3.46 5.67
CA GLY A 324 -7.21 -4.62 4.79
C GLY A 324 -5.97 -5.46 5.14
N ASP A 325 -4.82 -4.83 5.34
CA ASP A 325 -3.57 -5.50 5.76
C ASP A 325 -3.59 -5.97 7.23
N TYR A 326 -4.37 -5.24 8.01
CA TYR A 326 -4.68 -5.48 9.40
C TYR A 326 -5.47 -6.78 9.60
N GLU A 327 -6.51 -7.05 8.80
CA GLU A 327 -7.30 -8.30 8.86
C GLU A 327 -6.41 -9.54 8.72
N ALA A 328 -5.54 -9.54 7.70
CA ALA A 328 -4.58 -10.60 7.47
C ALA A 328 -3.60 -10.77 8.65
N THR A 329 -3.30 -9.69 9.38
CA THR A 329 -2.35 -9.71 10.50
C THR A 329 -2.98 -10.21 11.81
N LEU A 330 -4.27 -9.94 12.05
CA LEU A 330 -4.97 -10.24 13.30
C LEU A 330 -5.25 -11.74 13.51
N PHE A 331 -5.56 -12.44 12.43
CA PHE A 331 -6.03 -13.82 12.47
C PHE A 331 -5.00 -14.82 11.93
N SER A 332 -3.97 -14.35 11.22
CA SER A 332 -2.98 -15.25 10.64
C SER A 332 -2.02 -15.82 11.69
N PRO A 333 -1.81 -17.15 11.72
CA PRO A 333 -0.77 -17.75 12.52
C PRO A 333 0.65 -17.36 12.05
N HIS A 334 0.80 -16.89 10.81
CA HIS A 334 2.08 -16.52 10.21
C HIS A 334 2.54 -15.09 10.56
N SER A 335 1.72 -14.33 11.31
CA SER A 335 2.06 -12.98 11.75
C SER A 335 3.08 -13.00 12.89
N HIS A 336 4.31 -12.55 12.62
CA HIS A 336 5.36 -12.44 13.64
C HIS A 336 4.98 -11.47 14.77
N ASN A 337 4.28 -10.37 14.47
CA ASN A 337 3.84 -9.41 15.47
C ASN A 337 2.77 -10.01 16.41
N ARG A 338 1.84 -10.79 15.86
CA ARG A 338 0.83 -11.51 16.66
C ARG A 338 1.49 -12.57 17.54
N ALA A 339 2.36 -13.40 16.96
CA ALA A 339 3.10 -14.41 17.71
C ALA A 339 3.96 -13.79 18.82
N PHE A 340 4.57 -12.62 18.57
CA PHE A 340 5.33 -11.87 19.58
C PHE A 340 4.45 -11.40 20.74
N GLY A 341 3.30 -10.78 20.47
CA GLY A 341 2.36 -10.35 21.52
C GLY A 341 1.87 -11.52 22.39
N GLU A 342 1.60 -12.66 21.76
CA GLU A 342 1.19 -13.90 22.43
C GLU A 342 2.31 -14.44 23.33
N ALA A 343 3.54 -14.50 22.82
CA ALA A 343 4.71 -14.96 23.57
C ALA A 343 5.01 -14.07 24.77
N VAL A 344 4.99 -12.74 24.59
CA VAL A 344 5.20 -11.77 25.69
C VAL A 344 4.20 -12.00 26.81
N THR A 345 2.94 -12.21 26.44
CA THR A 345 1.86 -12.38 27.42
C THR A 345 1.97 -13.69 28.19
N ARG A 346 2.48 -14.74 27.56
CA ARG A 346 2.74 -16.04 28.20
C ARG A 346 4.09 -16.14 28.89
N GLY A 347 4.89 -15.07 28.92
CA GLY A 347 6.24 -15.07 29.49
C GLY A 347 7.23 -15.96 28.73
N GLN A 348 7.01 -16.15 27.42
CA GLN A 348 7.83 -16.99 26.54
C GLN A 348 8.86 -16.15 25.79
N SER A 349 10.01 -16.75 25.45
CA SER A 349 11.02 -16.10 24.61
C SER A 349 10.58 -16.05 23.14
N TYR A 350 10.89 -14.94 22.46
CA TYR A 350 10.64 -14.77 21.03
C TYR A 350 11.89 -14.19 20.37
N HIS A 351 12.37 -14.83 19.31
CA HIS A 351 13.67 -14.52 18.70
C HIS A 351 13.57 -13.89 17.30
N ALA A 352 12.40 -13.90 16.67
CA ALA A 352 12.20 -13.25 15.39
C ALA A 352 11.93 -11.74 15.56
N LEU A 353 12.20 -10.96 14.52
CA LEU A 353 11.95 -9.52 14.52
C LEU A 353 10.44 -9.23 14.50
N ALA A 354 9.96 -8.50 15.51
CA ALA A 354 8.62 -7.92 15.55
C ALA A 354 8.70 -6.41 15.27
N GLU A 355 8.47 -6.01 14.01
CA GLU A 355 8.54 -4.60 13.57
C GLU A 355 7.63 -3.67 14.38
N GLY A 356 6.50 -4.19 14.89
CA GLY A 356 5.58 -3.46 15.75
C GLY A 356 6.22 -2.95 17.04
N TYR A 357 7.25 -3.62 17.55
CA TYR A 357 7.96 -3.21 18.77
C TYR A 357 8.67 -1.86 18.62
N ALA A 358 9.32 -1.62 17.48
CA ALA A 358 9.90 -0.30 17.19
C ALA A 358 8.79 0.70 16.84
N THR A 359 7.81 0.27 16.04
CA THR A 359 6.76 1.12 15.50
C THR A 359 5.85 1.70 16.59
N VAL A 360 5.55 0.96 17.66
CA VAL A 360 4.71 1.46 18.75
C VAL A 360 5.34 2.68 19.45
N LYS A 361 6.68 2.72 19.56
CA LYS A 361 7.40 3.88 20.10
C LYS A 361 7.21 5.11 19.23
N ALA A 362 7.31 4.93 17.91
CA ALA A 362 7.10 6.01 16.94
C ALA A 362 5.66 6.53 16.95
N LEU A 363 4.66 5.64 16.93
CA LEU A 363 3.24 6.03 16.99
C LEU A 363 2.91 6.76 18.27
N ARG A 364 3.43 6.30 19.41
CA ARG A 364 3.27 6.99 20.70
C ARG A 364 3.82 8.41 20.66
N ASN A 365 5.03 8.59 20.11
CA ASN A 365 5.65 9.90 20.00
C ASN A 365 4.85 10.82 19.08
N LEU A 366 4.35 10.30 17.95
CA LEU A 366 3.47 11.03 17.04
C LEU A 366 2.14 11.41 17.69
N GLY A 367 1.51 10.49 18.43
CA GLY A 367 0.29 10.79 19.18
C GLY A 367 0.50 11.95 20.14
N LYS A 368 1.61 11.95 20.89
CA LYS A 368 1.97 13.06 21.79
C LYS A 368 2.23 14.36 21.03
N SER A 369 3.00 14.34 19.94
CA SER A 369 3.35 15.56 19.19
C SER A 369 2.15 16.19 18.47
N HIS A 370 1.15 15.38 18.10
CA HIS A 370 -0.08 15.85 17.44
C HIS A 370 -1.26 16.01 18.41
N GLY A 371 -1.09 15.80 19.71
CA GLY A 371 -2.15 15.92 20.71
C GLY A 371 -3.29 14.90 20.54
N VAL A 372 -2.99 13.71 19.99
CA VAL A 372 -3.96 12.63 19.76
C VAL A 372 -3.75 11.52 20.80
N GLU A 373 -4.83 11.17 21.50
CA GLU A 373 -4.83 9.98 22.35
C GLU A 373 -4.81 8.70 21.50
N LEU A 374 -3.83 7.84 21.79
CA LEU A 374 -3.69 6.51 21.19
C LEU A 374 -3.75 5.41 22.28
N PRO A 375 -4.92 5.14 22.90
CA PRO A 375 -5.01 4.22 24.04
C PRO A 375 -4.51 2.80 23.77
N ILE A 376 -4.79 2.24 22.60
CA ILE A 376 -4.37 0.90 22.23
C ILE A 376 -2.86 0.89 22.00
N CYS A 377 -2.32 1.88 21.28
CA CYS A 377 -0.87 1.99 21.12
C CYS A 377 -0.14 2.19 22.45
N GLU A 378 -0.68 3.01 23.37
CA GLU A 378 -0.10 3.20 24.71
C GLU A 378 -0.13 1.90 25.52
N ALA A 379 -1.24 1.16 25.47
CA ALA A 379 -1.36 -0.14 26.14
C ALA A 379 -0.33 -1.15 25.60
N VAL A 380 -0.18 -1.25 24.27
CA VAL A 380 0.84 -2.11 23.66
C VAL A 380 2.24 -1.67 24.10
N TYR A 381 2.53 -0.37 24.09
CA TYR A 381 3.81 0.18 24.51
C TYR A 381 4.13 -0.18 25.97
N GLN A 382 3.19 0.03 26.90
CA GLN A 382 3.37 -0.31 28.32
C GLN A 382 3.71 -1.78 28.52
N VAL A 383 3.00 -2.69 27.83
CA VAL A 383 3.23 -4.13 27.95
C VAL A 383 4.60 -4.50 27.39
N VAL A 384 4.90 -4.13 26.14
CA VAL A 384 6.09 -4.66 25.46
C VAL A 384 7.37 -3.89 25.76
N CYS A 385 7.28 -2.59 26.09
CA CYS A 385 8.44 -1.73 26.35
C CYS A 385 8.68 -1.45 27.84
N GLU A 386 7.64 -1.42 28.67
CA GLU A 386 7.75 -1.09 30.10
C GLU A 386 7.51 -2.29 31.02
N GLY A 387 7.13 -3.45 30.46
CA GLY A 387 6.90 -4.67 31.23
C GLY A 387 5.63 -4.63 32.09
N ALA A 388 4.65 -3.81 31.72
CA ALA A 388 3.36 -3.77 32.39
C ALA A 388 2.62 -5.11 32.26
N SER A 389 1.82 -5.46 33.28
CA SER A 389 0.99 -6.66 33.27
C SER A 389 -0.08 -6.58 32.16
N PRO A 390 -0.11 -7.51 31.19
CA PRO A 390 -1.10 -7.49 30.11
C PRO A 390 -2.55 -7.46 30.60
N ALA A 391 -2.88 -8.28 31.61
CA ALA A 391 -4.23 -8.34 32.17
C ALA A 391 -4.63 -7.01 32.82
N ALA A 392 -3.75 -6.43 33.65
CA ALA A 392 -4.02 -5.15 34.30
C ALA A 392 -4.15 -4.00 33.28
N THR A 393 -3.35 -4.01 32.21
CA THR A 393 -3.45 -3.02 31.12
C THR A 393 -4.80 -3.12 30.39
N ILE A 394 -5.33 -4.33 30.16
CA ILE A 394 -6.66 -4.51 29.58
C ILE A 394 -7.75 -3.99 30.53
N ASP A 395 -7.69 -4.32 31.81
CA ASP A 395 -8.67 -3.84 32.80
C ASP A 395 -8.71 -2.30 32.85
N GLN A 396 -7.54 -1.65 32.76
CA GLN A 396 -7.44 -0.20 32.65
C GLN A 396 -8.14 0.36 31.39
N LEU A 397 -8.07 -0.33 30.25
CA LEU A 397 -8.81 0.09 29.04
C LEU A 397 -10.33 0.02 29.23
N PHE A 398 -10.83 -0.99 29.94
CA PHE A 398 -12.27 -1.15 30.23
C PHE A 398 -12.81 -0.16 31.26
N THR A 399 -11.96 0.31 32.18
CA THR A 399 -12.35 1.30 33.22
C THR A 399 -12.35 2.75 32.72
N ARG A 400 -11.97 2.99 31.46
CA ARG A 400 -12.06 4.32 30.84
C ARG A 400 -13.51 4.80 30.81
N SER A 401 -13.69 6.12 30.85
CA SER A 401 -15.01 6.74 30.80
C SER A 401 -15.78 6.37 29.53
N LEU A 402 -17.09 6.17 29.68
CA LEU A 402 -17.99 5.92 28.56
C LEU A 402 -17.95 7.10 27.57
N LYS A 403 -17.84 6.78 26.29
CA LYS A 403 -17.85 7.74 25.19
C LYS A 403 -18.87 7.30 24.15
N ASN A 404 -19.36 8.27 23.36
CA ASN A 404 -20.16 7.97 22.17
C ASN A 404 -19.32 7.13 21.19
N GLU A 405 -20.01 6.36 20.35
CA GLU A 405 -19.34 5.49 19.38
C GLU A 405 -18.57 6.28 18.31
N PHE A 406 -19.12 7.44 17.91
CA PHE A 406 -18.57 8.40 16.96
C PHE A 406 -18.53 9.80 17.56
#